data_AF-D7DCB4-F1
#
_entry.id   AF-D7DCB4-F1
#
_cell.length_a   1.000
_cell.length_b   1.000
_cell.length_c   1.000
_cell.angle_alpha   90.00
_cell.angle_beta   90.00
_cell.angle_gamma   90.00
#
_symmetry.space_group_name_H-M   'P 1'
#
loop_
_entity.id
_entity.type
_entity.pdbx_description
1 polymer ?
#
loop_
_entity_poly.entity_id
_entity_poly.type
_entity_poly.pdbx_seq_one_letter_code
_entity_poly.pdbx_strand_id
1 'polypeptide(L)'
;MKNRIIYRILSIDKNVKLLIVIEENCMIDEIDKKLKALGIGRFQVMALLQAARHYLLKGDLDKSKSFGLNRAIFYAWAKYYGPHKWPMRLMRVMEELRRKTIRGEKIAECPQGYVKVLGECIAIGPRGYYMIGDQEQLPIDFDKQVNKKIKLVIDPETAWETALEYVSKFPRSILEDPRKFYKFVYEPVRDTFIKDLLVKKRVEPPKHIIEQIKSEEEMYKEFKKKQKSIFDYMRQNQ
;
A
#
# COMPACT_ATOMS: atom_id res chain seq x y z
N MET A 1 -7.18 -30.19 51.15
CA MET A 1 -6.66 -30.87 49.94
C MET A 1 -6.18 -29.79 48.97
N LYS A 2 -4.88 -29.80 48.66
CA LYS A 2 -4.16 -28.81 47.85
C LYS A 2 -4.31 -29.11 46.35
N ASN A 3 -4.34 -28.06 45.53
CA ASN A 3 -3.50 -27.85 44.32
C ASN A 3 -4.26 -26.94 43.33
N ARG A 4 -4.02 -25.62 43.29
CA ARG A 4 -2.88 -24.94 42.63
C ARG A 4 -2.57 -25.54 41.24
N ILE A 5 -3.34 -25.14 40.23
CA ILE A 5 -2.90 -25.20 38.83
C ILE A 5 -1.95 -24.02 38.64
N ILE A 6 -0.68 -24.28 38.90
CA ILE A 6 0.42 -23.38 38.58
C ILE A 6 0.63 -23.48 37.07
N TYR A 7 0.55 -22.34 36.38
CA TYR A 7 1.08 -22.17 35.04
C TYR A 7 2.58 -22.53 35.06
N ARG A 8 2.93 -23.71 34.51
CA ARG A 8 4.31 -24.08 34.21
C ARG A 8 4.47 -24.07 32.69
N ILE A 9 4.48 -22.87 32.12
CA ILE A 9 5.22 -22.62 30.88
C ILE A 9 6.68 -22.78 31.29
N LEU A 10 7.40 -23.78 30.77
CA LEU A 10 8.83 -23.75 30.50
C LEU A 10 9.24 -25.08 29.85
N SER A 11 9.86 -24.96 28.67
CA SER A 11 10.47 -26.01 27.83
C SER A 11 9.54 -26.78 26.88
N ILE A 12 9.06 -26.10 25.82
CA ILE A 12 8.59 -26.79 24.61
C ILE A 12 9.83 -27.33 23.90
N ASP A 13 9.89 -28.65 23.74
CA ASP A 13 10.95 -29.37 23.03
C ASP A 13 11.21 -28.74 21.66
N LYS A 14 12.50 -28.60 21.28
CA LYS A 14 12.89 -28.05 19.97
C LYS A 14 12.24 -28.83 18.82
N ASN A 15 12.01 -30.12 18.99
CA ASN A 15 11.34 -30.98 18.02
C ASN A 15 9.85 -30.66 17.87
N VAL A 16 9.14 -30.39 18.97
CA VAL A 16 7.72 -29.98 18.93
C VAL A 16 7.59 -28.59 18.29
N LYS A 17 8.51 -27.67 18.62
CA LYS A 17 8.54 -26.35 17.99
C LYS A 17 8.86 -26.44 16.49
N LEU A 18 9.74 -27.36 16.09
CA LEU A 18 10.06 -27.61 14.69
C LEU A 18 8.88 -28.24 13.94
N LEU A 19 8.19 -29.21 14.54
CA LEU A 19 6.97 -29.82 13.98
C LEU A 19 5.84 -28.81 13.78
N ILE A 20 5.57 -27.95 14.77
CA ILE A 20 4.58 -26.87 14.64
C ILE A 20 4.96 -25.91 13.50
N VAL A 21 6.23 -25.53 13.40
CA VAL A 21 6.72 -24.66 12.30
C VAL A 21 6.61 -25.34 10.94
N ILE A 22 6.82 -26.66 10.85
CA ILE A 22 6.66 -27.43 9.61
C ILE A 22 5.19 -27.51 9.20
N GLU A 23 4.28 -27.77 10.14
CA GLU A 23 2.83 -27.79 9.88
C GLU A 23 2.31 -26.43 9.44
N GLU A 24 2.73 -25.34 10.10
CA GLU A 24 2.37 -23.97 9.71
C GLU A 24 2.88 -23.62 8.30
N ASN A 25 4.12 -23.98 7.97
CA ASN A 25 4.70 -23.72 6.64
C ASN A 25 3.99 -24.51 5.53
N CYS A 26 3.64 -25.79 5.78
CA CYS A 26 2.89 -26.62 4.83
C CYS A 26 1.49 -26.04 4.55
N MET A 27 0.80 -25.59 5.60
CA MET A 27 -0.50 -24.93 5.47
C MET A 27 -0.41 -23.63 4.67
N ILE A 28 0.63 -22.82 4.88
CA ILE A 28 0.86 -21.56 4.14
C ILE A 28 1.06 -21.83 2.63
N ASP A 29 1.81 -22.87 2.28
CA ASP A 29 2.03 -23.26 0.88
C ASP A 29 0.74 -23.75 0.20
N GLU A 30 -0.11 -24.47 0.91
CA GLU A 30 -1.42 -24.89 0.40
C GLU A 30 -2.35 -23.71 0.18
N ILE A 31 -2.39 -22.75 1.12
CA ILE A 31 -3.15 -21.50 0.97
C ILE A 31 -2.65 -20.72 -0.25
N ASP A 32 -1.34 -20.60 -0.44
CA ASP A 32 -0.77 -19.87 -1.57
C ASP A 32 -1.17 -20.50 -2.92
N LYS A 33 -1.15 -21.83 -3.01
CA LYS A 33 -1.63 -22.59 -4.19
C LYS A 33 -3.13 -22.34 -4.44
N LYS A 34 -3.97 -22.38 -3.39
CA LYS A 34 -5.41 -22.12 -3.50
C LYS A 34 -5.69 -20.67 -3.95
N LEU A 35 -5.01 -19.68 -3.37
CA LEU A 35 -5.16 -18.27 -3.75
C LEU A 35 -4.80 -18.07 -5.23
N LYS A 36 -3.68 -18.65 -5.69
CA LYS A 36 -3.27 -18.61 -7.10
C LYS A 36 -4.30 -19.25 -8.02
N ALA A 37 -4.83 -20.43 -7.68
CA ALA A 37 -5.84 -21.11 -8.47
C ALA A 37 -7.15 -20.31 -8.61
N LEU A 38 -7.52 -19.54 -7.58
CA LEU A 38 -8.68 -18.65 -7.60
C LEU A 38 -8.41 -17.31 -8.34
N GLY A 39 -7.16 -17.05 -8.70
CA GLY A 39 -6.71 -15.81 -9.33
C GLY A 39 -6.63 -14.64 -8.36
N ILE A 40 -6.44 -14.92 -7.06
CA ILE A 40 -6.21 -13.91 -6.02
C ILE A 40 -4.70 -13.73 -5.87
N GLY A 41 -4.22 -12.51 -6.08
CA GLY A 41 -2.81 -12.21 -5.92
C GLY A 41 -2.54 -10.72 -5.71
N ARG A 42 -1.34 -10.32 -6.13
CA ARG A 42 -0.81 -8.95 -5.95
C ARG A 42 -1.74 -7.86 -6.49
N PHE A 43 -2.46 -8.13 -7.58
CA PHE A 43 -3.37 -7.17 -8.18
C PHE A 43 -4.52 -6.79 -7.23
N GLN A 44 -5.19 -7.79 -6.63
CA GLN A 44 -6.27 -7.55 -5.68
C GLN A 44 -5.77 -6.84 -4.42
N VAL A 45 -4.60 -7.24 -3.90
CA VAL A 45 -3.97 -6.57 -2.75
C VAL A 45 -3.63 -5.11 -3.07
N MET A 46 -3.06 -4.85 -4.25
CA MET A 46 -2.73 -3.49 -4.68
C MET A 46 -3.97 -2.62 -4.81
N ALA A 47 -5.03 -3.15 -5.45
CA ALA A 47 -6.28 -2.42 -5.63
C ALA A 47 -6.94 -2.11 -4.29
N LEU A 48 -7.02 -3.09 -3.39
CA LEU A 48 -7.62 -2.95 -2.06
C LEU A 48 -6.88 -1.91 -1.21
N LEU A 49 -5.55 -2.00 -1.12
CA LEU A 49 -4.76 -1.09 -0.31
C LEU A 49 -4.75 0.35 -0.87
N GLN A 50 -4.72 0.52 -2.19
CA GLN A 50 -4.81 1.85 -2.81
C GLN A 50 -6.21 2.46 -2.64
N ALA A 51 -7.27 1.65 -2.69
CA ALA A 51 -8.62 2.10 -2.37
C ALA A 51 -8.72 2.53 -0.91
N ALA A 52 -8.25 1.72 0.05
CA ALA A 52 -8.23 2.08 1.46
C ALA A 52 -7.45 3.38 1.72
N ARG A 53 -6.26 3.52 1.10
CA ARG A 53 -5.43 4.75 1.14
C ARG A 53 -6.20 5.97 0.65
N HIS A 54 -6.89 5.86 -0.49
CA HIS A 54 -7.66 6.97 -1.05
C HIS A 54 -8.83 7.35 -0.16
N TYR A 55 -9.59 6.35 0.31
CA TYR A 55 -10.71 6.57 1.21
C TYR A 55 -10.29 7.27 2.50
N LEU A 56 -9.22 6.82 3.16
CA LEU A 56 -8.70 7.45 4.38
C LEU A 56 -8.32 8.93 4.21
N LEU A 57 -7.87 9.33 3.01
CA LEU A 57 -7.41 10.70 2.75
C LEU A 57 -8.47 11.60 2.10
N LYS A 58 -9.52 11.02 1.51
CA LYS A 58 -10.52 11.74 0.69
C LYS A 58 -11.98 11.49 1.08
N GLY A 59 -12.29 10.37 1.72
CA GLY A 59 -13.61 10.05 2.29
C GLY A 59 -14.68 9.57 1.30
N ASP A 60 -14.37 9.44 0.01
CA ASP A 60 -15.33 9.03 -1.02
C ASP A 60 -15.08 7.56 -1.42
N LEU A 61 -16.00 6.66 -1.04
CA LEU A 61 -15.88 5.21 -1.24
C LEU A 61 -15.90 4.80 -2.71
N ASP A 62 -16.75 5.45 -3.52
CA ASP A 62 -16.89 5.11 -4.93
C ASP A 62 -15.65 5.58 -5.70
N LYS A 63 -15.17 6.80 -5.44
CA LYS A 63 -13.89 7.26 -6.00
C LYS A 63 -12.71 6.46 -5.47
N SER A 64 -12.75 5.97 -4.24
CA SER A 64 -11.66 5.16 -3.71
C SER A 64 -11.56 3.81 -4.42
N LYS A 65 -12.69 3.14 -4.68
CA LYS A 65 -12.73 1.92 -5.49
C LYS A 65 -12.20 2.17 -6.91
N SER A 66 -12.67 3.25 -7.54
CA SER A 66 -12.18 3.70 -8.85
C SER A 66 -10.66 3.91 -8.86
N PHE A 67 -10.13 4.60 -7.84
CA PHE A 67 -8.71 4.91 -7.72
C PHE A 67 -7.88 3.64 -7.51
N GLY A 68 -8.32 2.77 -6.60
CA GLY A 68 -7.63 1.53 -6.28
C GLY A 68 -7.47 0.63 -7.50
N LEU A 69 -8.57 0.42 -8.24
CA LEU A 69 -8.55 -0.36 -9.48
C LEU A 69 -7.65 0.30 -10.53
N ASN A 70 -7.79 1.61 -10.74
CA ASN A 70 -7.02 2.38 -11.72
C ASN A 70 -5.50 2.26 -11.47
N ARG A 71 -5.05 2.41 -10.20
CA ARG A 71 -3.64 2.27 -9.86
C ARG A 71 -3.17 0.82 -10.02
N ALA A 72 -3.95 -0.18 -9.60
CA ALA A 72 -3.58 -1.57 -9.80
C ALA A 72 -3.36 -1.93 -11.28
N ILE A 73 -4.24 -1.46 -12.18
CA ILE A 73 -4.10 -1.60 -13.64
C ILE A 73 -2.84 -0.87 -14.13
N PHE A 74 -2.64 0.38 -13.72
CA PHE A 74 -1.47 1.18 -14.11
C PHE A 74 -0.16 0.48 -13.74
N TYR A 75 -0.03 -0.04 -12.52
CA TYR A 75 1.19 -0.74 -12.08
C TYR A 75 1.38 -2.08 -12.80
N ALA A 76 0.30 -2.82 -13.08
CA ALA A 76 0.38 -4.05 -13.87
C ALA A 76 0.87 -3.76 -15.30
N TRP A 77 0.33 -2.72 -15.94
CA TRP A 77 0.75 -2.25 -17.26
C TRP A 77 2.20 -1.76 -17.23
N ALA A 78 2.57 -0.89 -16.28
CA ALA A 78 3.93 -0.35 -16.16
C ALA A 78 4.99 -1.43 -15.92
N LYS A 79 4.63 -2.54 -15.24
CA LYS A 79 5.51 -3.70 -15.08
C LYS A 79 5.71 -4.44 -16.39
N TYR A 80 4.64 -4.67 -17.16
CA TYR A 80 4.71 -5.43 -18.41
C TYR A 80 5.38 -4.65 -19.55
N TYR A 81 5.10 -3.36 -19.59
CA TYR A 81 5.54 -2.45 -20.63
C TYR A 81 6.72 -1.60 -20.23
N GLY A 82 7.32 -1.71 -19.04
CA GLY A 82 8.32 -0.80 -18.46
C GLY A 82 9.49 -0.34 -19.36
N PRO A 83 10.35 0.59 -18.92
CA PRO A 83 11.20 1.47 -19.74
C PRO A 83 11.95 0.83 -20.92
N HIS A 84 12.32 -0.45 -20.82
CA HIS A 84 12.96 -1.22 -21.89
C HIS A 84 12.07 -1.44 -23.14
N LYS A 85 10.75 -1.20 -23.05
CA LYS A 85 9.79 -1.35 -24.15
C LYS A 85 9.09 -0.04 -24.56
N TRP A 86 9.50 1.10 -24.00
CA TRP A 86 8.85 2.39 -24.24
C TRP A 86 9.45 3.07 -25.48
N PRO A 87 8.62 3.67 -26.37
CA PRO A 87 9.12 4.66 -27.31
C PRO A 87 9.84 5.78 -26.54
N MET A 88 11.02 6.20 -27.02
CA MET A 88 11.87 7.20 -26.36
C MET A 88 11.13 8.48 -25.95
N ARG A 89 10.10 8.91 -26.70
CA ARG A 89 9.27 10.08 -26.34
C ARG A 89 8.50 9.91 -25.05
N LEU A 90 7.89 8.75 -24.84
CA LEU A 90 7.09 8.47 -23.65
C LEU A 90 8.01 8.32 -22.42
N MET A 91 9.21 7.76 -22.60
CA MET A 91 10.24 7.75 -21.55
C MET A 91 10.66 9.16 -21.16
N ARG A 92 10.90 10.06 -22.12
CA ARG A 92 11.28 11.45 -21.82
C ARG A 92 10.20 12.19 -21.04
N VAL A 93 8.93 12.09 -21.43
CA VAL A 93 7.82 12.71 -20.69
C VAL A 93 7.70 12.16 -19.28
N MET A 94 7.77 10.83 -19.12
CA MET A 94 7.62 10.21 -17.81
C MET A 94 8.87 10.41 -16.93
N GLU A 95 10.05 10.52 -17.53
CA GLU A 95 11.28 10.86 -16.84
C GLU A 95 11.33 12.33 -16.44
N GLU A 96 10.81 13.24 -17.24
CA GLU A 96 10.62 14.65 -16.84
C GLU A 96 9.65 14.76 -15.66
N LEU A 97 8.50 14.07 -15.70
CA LEU A 97 7.57 13.99 -14.57
C LEU A 97 8.25 13.37 -13.33
N ARG A 98 9.07 12.32 -13.53
CA ARG A 98 9.83 11.65 -12.48
C ARG A 98 10.91 12.57 -11.87
N ARG A 99 11.63 13.33 -12.70
CA ARG A 99 12.69 14.27 -12.29
C ARG A 99 12.12 15.47 -11.54
N LYS A 100 11.00 16.04 -12.01
CA LYS A 100 10.25 17.09 -11.30
C LYS A 100 9.83 16.62 -9.90
N THR A 101 9.31 15.40 -9.81
CA THR A 101 8.96 14.78 -8.51
C THR A 101 10.18 14.51 -7.61
N ILE A 102 11.35 14.15 -8.16
CA ILE A 102 12.59 13.90 -7.38
C ILE A 102 13.21 15.21 -6.86
N ARG A 103 13.12 16.32 -7.60
CA ARG A 103 13.68 17.62 -7.21
C ARG A 103 12.82 18.37 -6.18
N GLY A 104 11.73 17.77 -5.70
CA GLY A 104 10.79 18.46 -4.81
C GLY A 104 9.99 19.57 -5.50
N GLU A 105 10.11 19.69 -6.83
CA GLU A 105 9.24 20.54 -7.63
C GLU A 105 7.86 19.87 -7.61
N LYS A 106 6.95 20.43 -6.79
CA LYS A 106 5.53 20.09 -6.89
C LYS A 106 5.18 20.20 -8.37
N ILE A 107 4.72 19.12 -9.00
CA ILE A 107 4.03 19.22 -10.31
C ILE A 107 2.97 20.30 -10.09
N ALA A 108 3.22 21.49 -10.61
CA ALA A 108 2.42 22.67 -10.30
C ALA A 108 1.03 22.47 -10.89
N GLU A 109 0.97 21.91 -12.09
CA GLU A 109 -0.27 21.65 -12.83
C GLU A 109 -0.18 20.31 -13.57
N CYS A 110 -1.24 19.52 -13.47
CA CYS A 110 -1.40 18.32 -14.30
C CYS A 110 -1.84 18.71 -15.72
N PRO A 111 -1.59 17.87 -16.74
CA PRO A 111 -2.11 18.12 -18.08
C PRO A 111 -3.63 18.27 -18.10
N GLN A 112 -4.18 18.90 -19.15
CA GLN A 112 -5.62 19.03 -19.34
C GLN A 112 -6.30 17.64 -19.31
N GLY A 113 -7.39 17.51 -18.56
CA GLY A 113 -8.09 16.23 -18.35
C GLY A 113 -7.50 15.34 -17.24
N TYR A 114 -6.42 15.79 -16.58
CA TYR A 114 -5.82 15.11 -15.45
C TYR A 114 -5.98 15.92 -14.16
N VAL A 115 -6.13 15.22 -13.05
CA VAL A 115 -6.12 15.82 -11.71
C VAL A 115 -4.99 15.26 -10.87
N LYS A 116 -4.50 16.08 -9.94
CA LYS A 116 -3.50 15.66 -8.97
C LYS A 116 -4.16 14.94 -7.80
N VAL A 117 -3.90 13.65 -7.65
CA VAL A 117 -4.43 12.80 -6.58
C VAL A 117 -3.29 12.02 -5.96
N LEU A 118 -3.08 12.22 -4.65
CA LEU A 118 -2.07 11.51 -3.85
C LEU A 118 -0.66 11.50 -4.48
N GLY A 119 -0.25 12.65 -5.02
CA GLY A 119 1.07 12.84 -5.62
C GLY A 119 1.17 12.43 -7.10
N GLU A 120 0.10 11.95 -7.73
CA GLU A 120 0.07 11.52 -9.13
C GLU A 120 -0.91 12.33 -9.96
N CYS A 121 -0.63 12.53 -11.26
CA CYS A 121 -1.61 13.04 -12.21
C CYS A 121 -2.39 11.87 -12.80
N ILE A 122 -3.72 11.88 -12.64
CA ILE A 122 -4.61 10.80 -13.09
C ILE A 122 -5.71 11.38 -13.95
N ALA A 123 -5.97 10.76 -15.09
CA ALA A 123 -7.05 11.17 -15.99
C ALA A 123 -8.41 10.95 -15.31
N ILE A 124 -9.34 11.88 -15.54
CA ILE A 124 -10.74 11.76 -15.11
C ILE A 124 -11.64 11.71 -16.34
N GLY A 125 -12.57 10.76 -16.34
CA GLY A 125 -13.57 10.67 -17.38
C GLY A 125 -14.81 11.53 -17.11
N PRO A 126 -15.75 11.55 -18.07
CA PRO A 126 -16.95 12.39 -18.00
C PRO A 126 -17.83 12.18 -16.76
N ARG A 127 -17.81 10.98 -16.16
CA ARG A 127 -18.59 10.67 -14.94
C ARG A 127 -17.84 11.00 -13.65
N GLY A 128 -16.65 11.58 -13.74
CA GLY A 128 -15.85 11.97 -12.58
C GLY A 128 -15.03 10.83 -11.95
N TYR A 129 -14.97 9.66 -12.61
CA TYR A 129 -14.18 8.51 -12.19
C TYR A 129 -12.80 8.51 -12.85
N TYR A 130 -11.84 7.84 -12.21
CA TYR A 130 -10.48 7.75 -12.73
C TYR A 130 -10.41 6.82 -13.94
N MET A 131 -9.69 7.24 -14.98
CA MET A 131 -9.59 6.49 -16.23
C MET A 131 -8.15 6.17 -16.61
N ILE A 132 -7.99 5.15 -17.45
CA ILE A 132 -6.73 4.81 -18.11
C ILE A 132 -7.03 4.45 -19.56
N GLY A 133 -6.30 5.02 -20.51
CA GLY A 133 -6.75 5.05 -21.91
C GLY A 133 -8.13 5.71 -21.98
N ASP A 134 -9.08 5.08 -22.66
CA ASP A 134 -10.45 5.57 -22.83
C ASP A 134 -11.46 4.90 -21.88
N GLN A 135 -10.97 4.16 -20.86
CA GLN A 135 -11.83 3.39 -19.96
C GLN A 135 -11.81 3.96 -18.54
N GLU A 136 -12.95 4.48 -18.10
CA GLU A 136 -13.21 4.78 -16.69
C GLU A 136 -13.25 3.49 -15.86
N GLN A 137 -12.68 3.56 -14.67
CA GLN A 137 -12.69 2.46 -13.72
C GLN A 137 -13.78 2.72 -12.69
N LEU A 138 -14.92 2.04 -12.83
CA LEU A 138 -16.08 2.29 -11.99
C LEU A 138 -15.99 1.50 -10.67
N PRO A 139 -16.75 1.92 -9.63
CA PRO A 139 -16.89 1.14 -8.40
C PRO A 139 -17.34 -0.30 -8.66
N ILE A 140 -18.25 -0.49 -9.63
CA ILE A 140 -18.74 -1.82 -10.02
C ILE A 140 -17.64 -2.68 -10.68
N ASP A 141 -16.67 -2.07 -11.35
CA ASP A 141 -15.54 -2.80 -11.96
C ASP A 141 -14.58 -3.28 -10.87
N PHE A 142 -14.38 -2.46 -9.84
CA PHE A 142 -13.64 -2.89 -8.64
C PHE A 142 -14.35 -4.08 -8.00
N ASP A 143 -15.67 -4.01 -7.82
CA ASP A 143 -16.42 -5.12 -7.22
C ASP A 143 -16.31 -6.41 -8.06
N LYS A 144 -16.36 -6.31 -9.39
CA LYS A 144 -16.21 -7.45 -10.31
C LYS A 144 -14.80 -8.05 -10.32
N GLN A 145 -13.76 -7.22 -10.27
CA GLN A 145 -12.36 -7.67 -10.45
C GLN A 145 -11.66 -7.99 -9.12
N VAL A 146 -12.06 -7.32 -8.04
CA VAL A 146 -11.43 -7.39 -6.72
C VAL A 146 -12.35 -8.11 -5.74
N ASN A 147 -13.51 -7.53 -5.41
CA ASN A 147 -14.36 -8.09 -4.35
C ASN A 147 -14.92 -9.46 -4.71
N LYS A 148 -15.32 -9.70 -5.96
CA LYS A 148 -15.78 -11.02 -6.42
C LYS A 148 -14.72 -12.10 -6.23
N LYS A 149 -13.44 -11.76 -6.37
CA LYS A 149 -12.32 -12.69 -6.18
C LYS A 149 -12.04 -12.90 -4.69
N ILE A 150 -11.95 -11.82 -3.92
CA ILE A 150 -11.75 -11.88 -2.46
C ILE A 150 -12.87 -12.66 -1.78
N LYS A 151 -14.13 -12.45 -2.18
CA LYS A 151 -15.33 -13.14 -1.65
C LYS A 151 -15.24 -14.67 -1.68
N LEU A 152 -14.41 -15.24 -2.55
CA LEU A 152 -14.23 -16.70 -2.63
C LEU A 152 -13.49 -17.28 -1.42
N VAL A 153 -12.77 -16.46 -0.66
CA VAL A 153 -11.96 -16.90 0.48
C VAL A 153 -12.25 -16.13 1.77
N ILE A 154 -12.70 -14.88 1.67
CA ILE A 154 -13.04 -14.05 2.82
C ILE A 154 -14.15 -13.08 2.46
N ASP A 155 -14.95 -12.71 3.46
CA ASP A 155 -15.92 -11.65 3.31
C ASP A 155 -15.26 -10.32 2.88
N PRO A 156 -15.74 -9.65 1.81
CA PRO A 156 -15.15 -8.42 1.31
C PRO A 156 -15.18 -7.25 2.31
N GLU A 157 -16.17 -7.17 3.19
CA GLU A 157 -16.25 -6.13 4.22
C GLU A 157 -15.13 -6.33 5.25
N THR A 158 -14.92 -7.57 5.70
CA THR A 158 -13.78 -7.90 6.57
C THR A 158 -12.44 -7.54 5.92
N ALA A 159 -12.27 -7.81 4.62
CA ALA A 159 -11.05 -7.45 3.90
C ALA A 159 -10.86 -5.93 3.78
N TRP A 160 -11.95 -5.20 3.58
CA TRP A 160 -11.96 -3.74 3.52
C TRP A 160 -11.60 -3.11 4.86
N GLU A 161 -12.24 -3.52 5.95
CA GLU A 161 -11.96 -3.05 7.31
C GLU A 161 -10.50 -3.30 7.71
N THR A 162 -10.00 -4.52 7.45
CA THR A 162 -8.60 -4.87 7.71
C THR A 162 -7.66 -3.97 6.90
N ALA A 163 -7.98 -3.68 5.64
CA ALA A 163 -7.18 -2.79 4.81
C ALA A 163 -7.17 -1.36 5.36
N LEU A 164 -8.31 -0.84 5.82
CA LEU A 164 -8.38 0.47 6.47
C LEU A 164 -7.55 0.50 7.75
N GLU A 165 -7.70 -0.51 8.62
CA GLU A 165 -6.93 -0.62 9.86
C GLU A 165 -5.43 -0.65 9.56
N TYR A 166 -4.99 -1.51 8.64
CA TYR A 166 -3.60 -1.64 8.26
C TYR A 166 -3.02 -0.33 7.69
N VAL A 167 -3.71 0.30 6.74
CA VAL A 167 -3.22 1.52 6.09
C VAL A 167 -3.23 2.72 7.06
N SER A 168 -4.17 2.76 8.02
CA SER A 168 -4.23 3.83 9.02
C SER A 168 -3.03 3.88 9.98
N LYS A 169 -2.27 2.78 10.11
CA LYS A 169 -1.05 2.70 10.94
C LYS A 169 0.12 3.53 10.39
N PHE A 170 0.02 4.02 9.17
CA PHE A 170 1.08 4.78 8.51
C PHE A 170 0.80 6.29 8.53
N PRO A 171 1.84 7.12 8.72
CA PRO A 171 1.69 8.57 8.72
C PRO A 171 1.23 9.08 7.35
N ARG A 172 0.48 10.19 7.37
CA ARG A 172 -0.02 10.87 6.18
C ARG A 172 1.07 11.19 5.15
N SER A 173 2.29 11.53 5.60
CA SER A 173 3.43 11.81 4.73
C SER A 173 3.85 10.61 3.85
N ILE A 174 3.63 9.38 4.32
CA ILE A 174 3.83 8.15 3.55
C ILE A 174 2.64 7.88 2.65
N LEU A 175 1.42 8.08 3.18
CA LEU A 175 0.19 7.85 2.43
C LEU A 175 -0.02 8.88 1.31
N GLU A 176 0.56 10.07 1.36
CA GLU A 176 0.45 11.06 0.28
C GLU A 176 1.49 10.86 -0.83
N ASP A 177 2.59 10.15 -0.56
CA ASP A 177 3.68 9.92 -1.51
C ASP A 177 3.55 8.52 -2.16
N PRO A 178 3.36 8.41 -3.49
CA PRO A 178 3.20 7.13 -4.18
C PRO A 178 4.35 6.15 -3.99
N ARG A 179 5.59 6.65 -3.93
CA ARG A 179 6.80 5.83 -3.79
C ARG A 179 6.91 5.31 -2.38
N LYS A 180 6.68 6.17 -1.39
CA LYS A 180 6.68 5.76 0.02
C LYS A 180 5.54 4.78 0.29
N PHE A 181 4.34 5.04 -0.23
CA PHE A 181 3.24 4.09 -0.13
C PHE A 181 3.61 2.72 -0.73
N TYR A 182 4.15 2.69 -1.95
CA TYR A 182 4.59 1.43 -2.56
C TYR A 182 5.62 0.71 -1.69
N LYS A 183 6.63 1.44 -1.19
CA LYS A 183 7.77 0.86 -0.48
C LYS A 183 7.46 0.39 0.94
N PHE A 184 6.72 1.19 1.70
CA PHE A 184 6.51 0.98 3.13
C PHE A 184 5.17 0.33 3.46
N VAL A 185 4.16 0.51 2.61
CA VAL A 185 2.80 0.01 2.86
C VAL A 185 2.52 -1.22 2.02
N TYR A 186 2.66 -1.14 0.70
CA TYR A 186 2.27 -2.24 -0.18
C TYR A 186 3.32 -3.35 -0.26
N GLU A 187 4.57 -3.01 -0.62
CA GLU A 187 5.63 -3.99 -0.88
C GLU A 187 5.85 -5.01 0.25
N PRO A 188 5.83 -4.62 1.54
CA PRO A 188 6.09 -5.56 2.63
C PRO A 188 5.02 -6.64 2.80
N VAL A 189 3.77 -6.38 2.36
CA VAL A 189 2.63 -7.30 2.53
C VAL A 189 2.04 -7.78 1.21
N ARG A 190 2.57 -7.35 0.05
CA ARG A 190 1.98 -7.64 -1.28
C ARG A 190 1.73 -9.12 -1.55
N ASP A 191 2.55 -9.99 -0.95
CA ASP A 191 2.53 -11.43 -1.13
C ASP A 191 1.92 -12.16 0.08
N THR A 192 1.67 -11.48 1.20
CA THR A 192 1.22 -12.11 2.45
C THR A 192 -0.10 -11.55 2.98
N PHE A 193 -0.56 -10.37 2.55
CA PHE A 193 -1.72 -9.68 3.12
C PHE A 193 -2.96 -10.57 3.28
N ILE A 194 -3.39 -11.23 2.20
CA ILE A 194 -4.55 -12.13 2.23
C ILE A 194 -4.26 -13.38 3.07
N LYS A 195 -3.03 -13.91 3.04
CA LYS A 195 -2.63 -15.06 3.85
C LYS A 195 -2.66 -14.75 5.34
N ASP A 196 -2.06 -13.63 5.73
CA ASP A 196 -2.04 -13.13 7.10
C ASP A 196 -3.47 -12.87 7.59
N LEU A 197 -4.34 -12.35 6.74
CA LEU A 197 -5.75 -12.17 7.08
C LEU A 197 -6.49 -13.50 7.27
N LEU A 198 -6.24 -14.52 6.44
CA LEU A 198 -6.85 -15.84 6.60
C LEU A 198 -6.35 -16.58 7.85
N VAL A 199 -5.05 -16.51 8.15
CA VAL A 199 -4.43 -17.26 9.26
C VAL A 199 -4.49 -16.51 10.58
N LYS A 200 -4.13 -15.23 10.60
CA LYS A 200 -3.95 -14.42 11.81
C LYS A 200 -5.13 -13.50 12.10
N LYS A 201 -6.06 -13.34 11.16
CA LYS A 201 -7.20 -12.40 11.21
C LYS A 201 -6.82 -10.91 11.35
N ARG A 202 -5.52 -10.60 11.23
CA ARG A 202 -4.98 -9.24 11.30
C ARG A 202 -3.72 -9.15 10.44
N VAL A 203 -3.44 -7.95 9.96
CA VAL A 203 -2.22 -7.64 9.22
C VAL A 203 -1.47 -6.54 9.94
N GLU A 204 -0.20 -6.79 10.23
CA GLU A 204 0.68 -5.84 10.91
C GLU A 204 1.85 -5.45 10.00
N PRO A 205 2.23 -4.16 9.98
CA PRO A 205 3.48 -3.74 9.34
C PRO A 205 4.68 -4.45 9.99
N PRO A 206 5.69 -4.88 9.20
CA PRO A 206 6.90 -5.43 9.78
C PRO A 206 7.59 -4.42 10.72
N LYS A 207 8.08 -4.89 11.88
CA LYS A 207 8.68 -4.01 12.90
C LYS A 207 9.78 -3.10 12.37
N HIS A 208 10.68 -3.65 11.54
CA HIS A 208 11.78 -2.89 10.94
C HIS A 208 11.29 -1.72 10.06
N ILE A 209 10.13 -1.84 9.40
CA ILE A 209 9.54 -0.75 8.62
C ILE A 209 9.06 0.36 9.55
N ILE A 210 8.40 0.01 10.65
CA ILE A 210 7.95 0.98 11.65
C ILE A 210 9.14 1.70 12.29
N GLU A 211 10.19 0.97 12.62
CA GLU A 211 11.43 1.54 13.16
C GLU A 211 12.10 2.48 12.15
N GLN A 212 12.16 2.12 10.88
CA GLN A 212 12.68 2.98 9.82
C GLN A 212 11.86 4.27 9.66
N ILE A 213 10.52 4.17 9.71
CA ILE A 213 9.65 5.35 9.60
C ILE A 213 9.89 6.29 10.79
N LYS A 214 9.98 5.74 12.01
CA LYS A 214 10.25 6.52 13.22
C LYS A 214 11.59 7.23 13.16
N SER A 215 12.65 6.55 12.73
CA SER A 215 13.98 7.15 12.62
C SER A 215 14.03 8.25 11.55
N GLU A 216 13.35 8.06 10.40
CA GLU A 216 13.21 9.11 9.37
C GLU A 216 12.47 10.35 9.92
N GLU A 217 11.43 10.17 10.73
CA GLU A 217 10.69 11.27 11.35
C GLU A 217 11.49 12.00 12.43
N GLU A 218 12.23 11.27 13.26
CA GLU A 218 13.12 11.83 14.29
C GLU A 218 14.23 12.67 13.67
N MET A 219 14.92 12.12 12.67
CA MET A 219 15.93 12.84 11.89
C MET A 219 15.34 14.12 11.27
N TYR A 220 14.16 14.05 10.63
CA TYR A 220 13.54 15.22 10.02
C TYR A 220 13.20 16.30 11.06
N LYS A 221 12.75 15.92 12.26
CA LYS A 221 12.50 16.85 13.37
C LYS A 221 13.78 17.54 13.82
N GLU A 222 14.89 16.81 13.93
CA GLU A 222 16.19 17.37 14.31
C GLU A 222 16.73 18.35 13.25
N PHE A 223 16.67 17.98 11.98
CA PHE A 223 17.06 18.87 10.87
C PHE A 223 16.26 20.17 10.87
N LYS A 224 14.95 20.10 11.09
CA LYS A 224 14.09 21.29 11.13
C LYS A 224 14.40 22.20 12.33
N LYS A 225 14.70 21.63 13.50
CA LYS A 225 15.16 22.39 14.67
C LYS A 225 16.47 23.13 14.37
N LYS A 226 17.45 22.43 13.76
CA LYS A 226 18.75 23.01 13.39
C LYS A 226 18.60 24.13 12.36
N GLN A 227 17.77 23.94 11.32
CA GLN A 227 17.47 24.99 10.35
C GLN A 227 16.83 26.21 11.02
N LYS A 228 15.85 26.02 11.89
CA LYS A 228 15.20 27.12 12.63
C LYS A 228 16.22 27.90 13.47
N SER A 229 17.10 27.20 14.19
CA SER A 229 18.19 27.83 14.95
C SER A 229 19.13 28.67 14.06
N ILE A 230 19.47 28.18 12.87
CA ILE A 230 20.30 28.94 11.91
C ILE A 230 19.56 30.19 11.42
N PHE A 231 18.29 30.07 11.05
CA PHE A 231 17.47 31.22 10.62
C PHE A 231 17.25 32.24 11.73
N ASP A 232 17.12 31.80 12.99
CA ASP A 232 16.99 32.67 14.15
C ASP A 232 18.29 33.44 14.41
N TYR A 233 19.46 32.79 14.27
CA TYR A 233 20.77 33.45 14.35
C TYR A 233 20.97 34.49 13.25
N MET A 234 20.57 34.20 12.01
CA MET A 234 20.67 35.15 10.90
C MET A 234 19.79 36.40 11.10
N ARG A 235 18.64 36.27 11.78
CA ARG A 235 17.73 37.40 12.07
C ARG A 235 18.19 38.30 13.22
N GLN A 236 19.04 37.81 14.11
CA GLN A 236 19.58 38.60 15.24
C GLN A 236 20.82 39.41 14.86
N ASN A 237 21.43 39.14 13.71
CA ASN A 237 22.65 39.79 13.22
C ASN A 237 22.41 40.64 11.95
N GLN A 238 21.16 41.08 11.74
CA GLN A 238 20.74 42.12 10.80
C GLN A 238 20.23 43.32 11.59
#